data_AF-A0A5S5C0Q9-F1
#
_entry.id   AF-A0A5S5C0Q9-F1
#
_cell.length_a   1.000
_cell.length_b   1.000
_cell.length_c   1.000
_cell.angle_alpha   90.00
_cell.angle_beta   90.00
_cell.angle_gamma   90.00
#
_symmetry.space_group_name_H-M   'P 1'
#
loop_
_entity.id
_entity.type
_entity.pdbx_description
1 polymer ?
#
loop_
_entity_poly.entity_id
_entity_poly.type
_entity_poly.pdbx_seq_one_letter_code
_entity_poly.pdbx_strand_id
1 'polypeptide(L)'
;MNSNTSNVILLFIIFPMFFYGCKTSEKQSSETTSVLPIATMNFQDTITTIKLNTDKTMKLVVKEVRKQGDPAAHFAYSVFNTTDQTLLKQGTFRGELVTWNDKNSLKLIPYVGIEQKPSSENPEDYIKSKNKNQTDIIIVKLDTL
;
A
#
# COMPACT_ATOMS: atom_id res chain seq x y z
N MET A 1 41.60 -54.09 -37.37
CA MET A 1 42.98 -53.58 -37.29
C MET A 1 42.95 -52.13 -36.87
N ASN A 2 43.78 -51.81 -35.89
CA ASN A 2 44.04 -50.51 -35.26
C ASN A 2 44.10 -49.32 -36.24
N SER A 3 43.71 -48.14 -35.75
CA SER A 3 44.68 -47.06 -35.50
C SER A 3 44.05 -45.90 -34.75
N ASN A 4 44.56 -45.68 -33.54
CA ASN A 4 44.43 -44.44 -32.77
C ASN A 4 45.11 -43.25 -33.49
N THR A 5 44.78 -42.03 -33.04
CA THR A 5 45.64 -40.85 -32.76
C THR A 5 44.85 -39.57 -33.04
N SER A 6 44.41 -38.81 -32.02
CA SER A 6 45.09 -37.84 -31.16
C SER A 6 45.42 -36.48 -31.81
N ASN A 7 44.99 -35.45 -31.05
CA ASN A 7 45.39 -34.03 -31.04
C ASN A 7 44.74 -33.06 -32.03
N VAL A 8 43.89 -32.16 -31.51
CA VAL A 8 44.14 -30.70 -31.58
C VAL A 8 43.64 -30.05 -30.28
N ILE A 9 44.57 -29.43 -29.56
CA ILE A 9 44.36 -28.53 -28.43
C ILE A 9 43.88 -27.17 -28.98
N LEU A 10 42.83 -26.58 -28.40
CA LEU A 10 42.58 -25.15 -28.54
C LEU A 10 42.17 -24.54 -27.20
N LEU A 11 43.13 -23.85 -26.58
CA LEU A 11 42.96 -22.95 -25.45
C LEU A 11 42.08 -21.76 -25.84
N PHE A 12 40.98 -21.54 -25.12
CA PHE A 12 40.35 -20.21 -25.02
C PHE A 12 40.54 -19.68 -23.61
N ILE A 13 41.66 -18.97 -23.43
CA ILE A 13 41.89 -18.04 -22.32
C ILE A 13 40.96 -16.85 -22.58
N ILE A 14 39.88 -16.73 -21.81
CA ILE A 14 39.09 -15.50 -21.76
C ILE A 14 39.21 -14.94 -20.35
N PHE A 15 40.08 -13.94 -20.26
CA PHE A 15 40.35 -13.11 -19.11
C PHE A 15 39.53 -11.83 -19.27
N PRO A 16 38.53 -11.55 -18.42
CA PRO A 16 38.15 -10.18 -18.13
C PRO A 16 38.71 -9.85 -16.73
N MET A 17 39.91 -9.28 -16.70
CA MET A 17 40.10 -7.84 -16.49
C MET A 17 39.26 -7.24 -15.34
N PHE A 18 39.95 -7.07 -14.22
CA PHE A 18 39.99 -5.81 -13.45
C PHE A 18 38.65 -5.15 -13.14
N PHE A 19 37.93 -5.68 -12.15
CA PHE A 19 37.14 -4.80 -11.28
C PHE A 19 38.10 -4.07 -10.34
N TYR A 20 38.49 -2.85 -10.75
CA TYR A 20 39.06 -1.85 -9.86
C TYR A 20 38.08 -1.60 -8.71
N GLY A 21 38.34 -2.25 -7.57
CA GLY A 21 37.70 -1.90 -6.31
C GLY A 21 38.10 -0.49 -5.92
N CYS A 22 37.15 0.43 -6.02
CA CYS A 22 37.29 1.81 -5.56
C CYS A 22 37.57 1.79 -4.05
N LYS A 23 38.80 2.09 -3.64
CA LYS A 23 39.13 2.39 -2.24
C LYS A 23 38.76 3.85 -1.96
N THR A 24 37.57 4.08 -1.43
CA THR A 24 37.31 5.28 -0.62
C THR A 24 37.39 4.88 0.84
N SER A 25 38.54 5.20 1.45
CA SER A 25 38.67 5.28 2.90
C SER A 25 38.17 6.66 3.31
N GLU A 26 36.94 6.76 3.79
CA GLU A 26 36.50 7.92 4.55
C GLU A 26 36.63 7.60 6.04
N LYS A 27 37.61 8.23 6.69
CA LYS A 27 37.77 8.19 8.14
C LYS A 27 36.79 9.18 8.77
N GLN A 28 35.98 8.64 9.67
CA GLN A 28 35.57 9.24 10.95
C GLN A 28 34.63 10.46 10.89
N SER A 29 33.36 10.20 11.19
CA SER A 29 32.58 10.99 12.13
C SER A 29 31.61 10.06 12.85
N SER A 30 31.96 9.68 14.08
CA SER A 30 31.00 9.06 15.00
C SER A 30 30.18 10.19 15.61
N GLU A 31 29.23 10.71 14.84
CA GLU A 31 28.09 11.39 15.43
C GLU A 31 27.14 10.31 15.90
N THR A 32 27.05 10.15 17.23
CA THR A 32 26.03 9.34 17.87
C THR A 32 24.69 10.03 17.66
N THR A 33 24.14 9.89 16.45
CA THR A 33 22.72 10.11 16.22
C THR A 33 22.04 8.95 16.93
N SER A 34 21.36 9.24 18.04
CA SER A 34 20.44 8.30 18.67
C SER A 34 19.35 7.97 17.66
N VAL A 35 19.59 6.96 16.84
CA VAL A 35 18.56 6.31 16.03
C VAL A 35 17.64 5.67 17.05
N LEU A 36 16.57 6.38 17.41
CA LEU A 36 15.41 5.77 18.06
C LEU A 36 15.13 4.48 17.28
N PRO A 37 15.04 3.32 17.94
CA PRO A 37 14.71 2.10 17.23
C PRO A 37 13.36 2.33 16.57
N ILE A 38 13.37 2.54 15.25
CA ILE A 38 12.15 2.44 14.45
C ILE A 38 11.73 1.00 14.67
N ALA A 39 10.69 0.82 15.48
CA ALA A 39 10.10 -0.47 15.71
C ALA A 39 9.82 -1.07 14.34
N THR A 40 10.54 -2.14 14.00
CA THR A 40 10.28 -2.93 12.80
C THR A 40 8.94 -3.61 13.01
N MET A 41 7.85 -2.89 12.78
CA MET A 41 6.53 -3.49 12.67
C MET A 41 6.53 -4.30 11.37
N ASN A 42 6.29 -5.61 11.46
CA ASN A 42 6.08 -6.47 10.29
C ASN A 42 4.88 -5.93 9.49
N PHE A 43 5.15 -5.19 8.41
CA PHE A 43 4.15 -4.41 7.67
C PHE A 43 3.69 -5.15 6.40
N GLN A 44 3.26 -6.39 6.54
CA GLN A 44 2.80 -7.19 5.39
C GLN A 44 1.60 -8.09 5.68
N ASP A 45 0.78 -7.73 6.67
CA ASP A 45 -0.50 -8.40 6.86
C ASP A 45 -1.51 -7.84 5.86
N THR A 46 -1.76 -8.60 4.80
CA THR A 46 -2.89 -8.34 3.89
C THR A 46 -4.15 -8.86 4.55
N ILE A 47 -5.05 -7.95 4.95
CA ILE A 47 -6.32 -8.32 5.57
C ILE A 47 -7.38 -8.38 4.48
N THR A 48 -8.04 -9.54 4.33
CA THR A 48 -9.19 -9.67 3.42
C THR A 48 -10.48 -9.74 4.24
N THR A 49 -11.39 -8.81 3.98
CA THR A 49 -12.72 -8.76 4.59
C THR A 49 -13.78 -9.00 3.54
N ILE A 50 -14.77 -9.82 3.86
CA ILE A 50 -15.92 -10.10 2.99
C ILE A 50 -17.20 -9.72 3.75
N LYS A 51 -18.05 -8.87 3.16
CA LYS A 51 -19.31 -8.42 3.77
C LYS A 51 -20.43 -8.42 2.73
N LEU A 52 -21.56 -9.02 3.11
CA LEU A 52 -22.80 -8.89 2.35
C LEU A 52 -23.44 -7.52 2.61
N ASN A 53 -24.15 -6.98 1.62
CA ASN A 53 -25.03 -5.84 1.83
C ASN A 53 -26.29 -6.27 2.62
N THR A 54 -27.13 -5.31 3.01
CA THR A 54 -28.28 -5.54 3.90
C THR A 54 -29.26 -6.60 3.39
N ASP A 55 -29.51 -6.64 2.08
CA ASP A 55 -30.44 -7.60 1.46
C ASP A 55 -29.75 -8.89 0.98
N LYS A 56 -28.44 -9.02 1.18
CA LYS A 56 -27.61 -10.18 0.79
C LYS A 56 -27.58 -10.44 -0.73
N THR A 57 -27.97 -9.48 -1.56
CA THR A 57 -27.89 -9.58 -3.04
C THR A 57 -26.50 -9.25 -3.57
N MET A 58 -25.67 -8.56 -2.78
CA MET A 58 -24.32 -8.17 -3.16
C MET A 58 -23.29 -8.52 -2.09
N LYS A 59 -22.09 -8.86 -2.55
CA LYS A 59 -20.93 -9.21 -1.73
C LYS A 59 -19.80 -8.25 -2.01
N LEU A 60 -19.39 -7.51 -0.99
CA LEU A 60 -18.19 -6.67 -0.99
C LEU A 60 -17.00 -7.50 -0.49
N VAL A 61 -15.94 -7.54 -1.30
CA VAL A 61 -14.63 -8.08 -0.93
C VAL A 61 -13.65 -6.91 -0.85
N VAL A 62 -12.99 -6.74 0.28
CA VAL A 62 -11.99 -5.68 0.51
C VAL A 62 -10.68 -6.33 0.91
N LYS A 63 -9.60 -6.00 0.21
CA LYS A 63 -8.22 -6.34 0.56
C LYS A 63 -7.53 -5.08 1.04
N GLU A 64 -7.17 -5.06 2.31
CA GLU A 64 -6.37 -4.00 2.93
C GLU A 64 -4.90 -4.39 2.92
N VAL A 65 -4.04 -3.46 2.48
CA VAL A 65 -2.59 -3.57 2.55
C VAL A 65 -2.07 -2.31 3.22
N ARG A 66 -1.25 -2.49 4.26
CA ARG A 66 -0.51 -1.39 4.86
C ARG A 66 0.92 -1.41 4.35
N LYS A 67 1.42 -0.26 3.92
CA LYS A 67 2.78 -0.11 3.39
C LYS A 67 3.64 0.58 4.43
N GLN A 68 4.87 0.09 4.61
CA GLN A 68 5.83 0.74 5.48
C GLN A 68 6.06 2.19 5.02
N GLY A 69 6.01 3.14 5.95
CA GLY A 69 6.21 4.57 5.67
C GLY A 69 4.98 5.30 5.13
N ASP A 70 3.87 4.62 4.86
CA ASP A 70 2.59 5.24 4.54
C ASP A 70 1.61 5.05 5.72
N PRO A 71 1.19 6.12 6.41
CA PRO A 71 0.25 6.01 7.52
C PRO A 71 -1.17 5.65 7.07
N ALA A 72 -1.51 5.79 5.79
CA ALA A 72 -2.82 5.40 5.26
C ALA A 72 -2.84 3.93 4.82
N ALA A 73 -3.99 3.28 4.96
CA ALA A 73 -4.21 1.96 4.41
C ALA A 73 -4.54 2.03 2.90
N HIS A 74 -4.13 1.01 2.16
CA HIS A 74 -4.44 0.84 0.74
C HIS A 74 -5.45 -0.29 0.59
N PHE A 75 -6.62 0.03 0.04
CA PHE A 75 -7.70 -0.91 -0.19
C PHE A 75 -7.82 -1.24 -1.67
N ALA A 76 -7.94 -2.52 -2.00
CA ALA A 76 -8.53 -2.97 -3.26
C ALA A 76 -9.90 -3.57 -2.94
N TYR A 77 -10.96 -3.11 -3.61
CA TYR A 77 -12.31 -3.58 -3.35
C TYR A 77 -13.01 -4.05 -4.62
N SER A 78 -13.90 -5.02 -4.46
CA SER A 78 -14.76 -5.55 -5.51
C SER A 78 -16.14 -5.87 -4.95
N VAL A 79 -17.18 -5.52 -5.71
CA VAL A 79 -18.57 -5.82 -5.41
C VAL A 79 -19.08 -6.80 -6.44
N PHE A 80 -19.62 -7.92 -5.99
CA PHE A 80 -20.21 -8.96 -6.82
C PHE A 80 -21.70 -9.11 -6.51
N ASN A 81 -22.49 -9.41 -7.54
CA ASN A 81 -23.83 -9.97 -7.35
C ASN A 81 -23.68 -11.39 -6.75
N THR A 82 -24.48 -11.73 -5.74
CA THR A 82 -24.36 -13.02 -5.04
C THR A 82 -24.96 -14.20 -5.79
N THR A 83 -25.91 -13.95 -6.69
CA THR A 83 -26.63 -14.98 -7.46
C THR A 83 -25.78 -15.52 -8.60
N ASP A 84 -25.23 -14.64 -9.44
CA ASP A 84 -24.50 -15.00 -10.66
C ASP A 84 -22.97 -14.76 -10.57
N GLN A 85 -22.50 -14.20 -9.44
CA GLN A 85 -21.10 -13.78 -9.23
C GLN A 85 -20.62 -12.69 -10.21
N THR A 86 -21.52 -11.97 -10.88
CA THR A 86 -21.16 -10.87 -11.78
C THR A 86 -20.48 -9.75 -11.01
N LEU A 87 -19.36 -9.26 -11.53
CA LEU A 87 -18.65 -8.10 -10.98
C LEU A 87 -19.43 -6.82 -11.31
N LEU A 88 -19.93 -6.14 -10.27
CA LEU A 88 -20.70 -4.89 -10.40
C LEU A 88 -19.81 -3.65 -10.29
N LYS A 89 -18.80 -3.69 -9.43
CA LYS A 89 -17.87 -2.58 -9.21
C LYS A 89 -16.53 -3.07 -8.70
N GLN A 90 -15.44 -2.43 -9.11
CA GLN A 90 -14.13 -2.60 -8.48
C GLN A 90 -13.37 -1.28 -8.44
N GLY A 91 -12.40 -1.19 -7.55
CA GLY A 91 -11.51 -0.05 -7.48
C GLY A 91 -10.42 -0.22 -6.44
N THR A 92 -9.54 0.77 -6.39
CA THR A 92 -8.57 0.95 -5.33
C THR A 92 -8.85 2.25 -4.59
N PHE A 93 -8.52 2.29 -3.31
CA PHE A 93 -8.74 3.46 -2.47
C PHE A 93 -7.65 3.54 -1.39
N ARG A 94 -7.02 4.71 -1.25
CA ARG A 94 -6.09 4.98 -0.15
C ARG A 94 -6.84 5.77 0.91
N GLY A 95 -7.02 5.20 2.11
CA GLY A 95 -7.79 5.86 3.15
C GLY A 95 -7.82 5.10 4.47
N GLU A 96 -8.92 5.24 5.19
CA GLU A 96 -9.16 4.59 6.48
C GLU A 96 -10.12 3.39 6.36
N LEU A 97 -11.16 3.51 5.52
CA LEU A 97 -12.21 2.50 5.47
C LEU A 97 -12.87 2.40 4.09
N VAL A 98 -13.20 1.17 3.71
CA VAL A 98 -14.15 0.84 2.63
C VAL A 98 -15.22 -0.09 3.19
N THR A 99 -16.48 0.35 3.20
CA THR A 99 -17.59 -0.47 3.70
C THR A 99 -18.92 -0.12 3.04
N TRP A 100 -19.97 -0.88 3.34
CA TRP A 100 -21.32 -0.57 2.87
C TRP A 100 -21.84 0.71 3.53
N ASN A 101 -22.35 1.65 2.74
CA ASN A 101 -23.09 2.81 3.25
C ASN A 101 -24.57 2.47 3.44
N ASP A 102 -25.15 1.85 2.41
CA ASP A 102 -26.53 1.38 2.35
C ASP A 102 -26.58 0.13 1.45
N LYS A 103 -27.77 -0.30 1.03
CA LYS A 103 -27.94 -1.49 0.19
C LYS A 103 -27.22 -1.42 -1.17
N ASN A 104 -27.07 -0.22 -1.75
CA ASN A 104 -26.63 -0.03 -3.14
C ASN A 104 -25.47 0.99 -3.23
N SER A 105 -24.72 1.20 -2.14
CA SER A 105 -23.59 2.12 -2.18
C SER A 105 -22.54 1.82 -1.13
N LEU A 106 -21.31 2.19 -1.46
CA LEU A 106 -20.16 2.06 -0.59
C LEU A 106 -19.82 3.41 0.04
N LYS A 107 -19.42 3.36 1.31
CA LYS A 107 -18.82 4.44 2.07
C LYS A 107 -17.31 4.27 2.06
N LEU A 108 -16.60 5.27 1.57
CA LEU A 108 -15.15 5.34 1.53
C LEU A 108 -14.71 6.52 2.41
N ILE A 109 -13.92 6.25 3.44
CA ILE A 109 -13.42 7.28 4.36
C ILE A 109 -11.95 7.56 4.05
N PRO A 110 -11.59 8.76 3.57
CA PRO A 110 -10.19 9.08 3.31
C PRO A 110 -9.42 9.18 4.63
N TYR A 111 -8.14 8.83 4.56
CA TYR A 111 -7.24 9.03 5.68
C TYR A 111 -6.96 10.53 5.80
N VAL A 112 -7.26 11.11 6.97
CA VAL A 112 -6.88 12.47 7.32
C VAL A 112 -5.59 12.39 8.14
N GLY A 113 -4.56 13.09 7.67
CA GLY A 113 -3.25 13.14 8.34
C GLY A 113 -3.26 14.04 9.58
N ILE A 114 -2.14 14.72 9.81
CA ILE A 114 -2.00 15.62 10.96
C ILE A 114 -2.92 16.83 10.78
N GLU A 115 -3.92 16.96 11.65
CA GLU A 115 -4.67 18.21 11.79
C GLU A 115 -3.77 19.25 12.48
N GLN A 116 -3.60 20.42 11.87
CA GLN A 116 -2.84 21.50 12.49
C GLN A 116 -3.59 22.03 13.71
N LYS A 117 -2.88 22.19 14.83
CA LYS A 117 -3.39 22.92 15.99
C LYS A 117 -3.79 24.32 15.52
N PRO A 118 -5.00 24.82 15.88
CA PRO A 118 -5.38 26.20 15.57
C PRO A 118 -4.29 27.16 16.07
N SER A 119 -3.94 28.13 15.24
CA SER A 119 -2.95 29.16 15.56
C SER A 119 -3.45 30.17 16.61
N SER A 120 -4.76 30.17 16.89
CA SER A 120 -5.39 31.03 17.89
C SER A 120 -5.46 30.34 19.25
N GLU A 121 -5.09 31.05 20.31
CA GLU A 121 -5.33 30.64 21.70
C GLU A 121 -6.81 30.75 22.09
N ASN A 122 -7.62 31.45 21.30
CA ASN A 122 -9.05 31.61 21.54
C ASN A 122 -9.83 30.35 21.06
N PRO A 123 -10.50 29.61 21.96
CA PRO A 123 -11.25 28.40 21.60
C PRO A 123 -12.39 28.65 20.60
N GLU A 124 -12.95 29.85 20.57
CA GLU A 124 -14.06 30.25 19.68
C GLU A 124 -13.63 30.27 18.19
N ASP A 125 -12.37 30.61 17.91
CA ASP A 125 -11.82 30.66 16.54
C ASP A 125 -11.61 29.25 15.96
N TYR A 126 -11.37 28.27 16.83
CA TYR A 126 -11.30 26.86 16.45
C TYR A 126 -12.68 26.33 16.03
N ILE A 127 -13.76 26.70 16.73
CA ILE A 127 -15.12 26.23 16.36
C ILE A 127 -15.56 26.79 15.01
N LYS A 128 -15.24 28.05 14.70
CA LYS A 128 -15.51 28.66 13.38
C LYS A 128 -14.72 28.00 12.24
N SER A 129 -13.51 27.50 12.52
CA SER A 129 -12.70 26.78 11.52
C SER A 129 -13.08 25.29 11.39
N LYS A 130 -13.68 24.68 12.42
CA LYS A 130 -14.07 23.25 12.43
C LYS A 130 -15.12 22.87 11.38
N ASN A 131 -15.97 23.80 10.96
CA ASN A 131 -16.90 23.58 9.83
C ASN A 131 -16.18 23.33 8.49
N LYS A 132 -14.85 23.52 8.41
CA LYS A 132 -14.02 23.16 7.25
C LYS A 132 -13.29 21.81 7.39
N ASN A 133 -13.25 21.20 8.57
CA ASN A 133 -12.57 19.94 8.84
C ASN A 133 -13.54 18.75 8.90
N GLN A 134 -14.66 18.81 8.19
CA GLN A 134 -15.51 17.65 8.01
C GLN A 134 -14.76 16.66 7.13
N THR A 135 -14.48 15.45 7.63
CA THR A 135 -13.89 14.39 6.81
C THR A 135 -14.82 14.12 5.64
N ASP A 136 -14.40 14.52 4.44
CA ASP A 136 -15.18 14.31 3.22
C ASP A 136 -15.37 12.81 3.00
N ILE A 137 -16.58 12.32 3.23
CA ILE A 137 -16.93 10.93 2.97
C ILE A 137 -17.22 10.80 1.48
N ILE A 138 -16.59 9.82 0.82
CA ILE A 138 -16.87 9.51 -0.57
C ILE A 138 -17.93 8.41 -0.62
N ILE A 139 -19.03 8.69 -1.32
CA ILE A 139 -20.09 7.71 -1.57
C ILE A 139 -20.00 7.21 -3.01
N VAL A 140 -19.77 5.91 -3.17
CA VAL A 140 -19.79 5.25 -4.48
C VAL A 140 -21.14 4.59 -4.65
N LYS A 141 -21.99 5.14 -5.52
CA LYS A 141 -23.24 4.49 -5.94
C LYS A 141 -22.94 3.29 -6.84
N LEU A 142 -23.71 2.23 -6.65
CA LEU A 142 -23.67 1.04 -7.50
C LEU A 142 -24.87 1.13 -8.45
N ASP A 143 -24.58 1.09 -9.75
CA ASP A 143 -25.62 0.98 -10.76
C ASP A 143 -26.18 -0.44 -10.69
N THR A 144 -27.42 -0.56 -10.21
CA THR A 144 -28.16 -1.81 -10.32
C THR A 144 -28.80 -1.85 -11.70
N LEU A 145 -28.48 -2.88 -12.48
CA LEU A 145 -29.23 -3.23 -13.69
C LEU A 145 -30.67 -3.62 -13.34
#